data_AF-A0AAE9ELP0-F1
#
_entry.id   AF-A0AAE9ELP0-F1
#
_cell.length_a   1.000
_cell.length_b   1.000
_cell.length_c   1.000
_cell.angle_alpha   90.00
_cell.angle_beta   90.00
_cell.angle_gamma   90.00
#
_symmetry.space_group_name_H-M   'P 1'
#
loop_
_entity.id
_entity.type
_entity.pdbx_description
1 polymer ?
#
loop_
_entity_poly.entity_id
_entity_poly.type
_entity_poly.pdbx_seq_one_letter_code
_entity_poly.pdbx_strand_id
1 'polypeptide(L)'
;MAEVRNRKKNSLSDSSDSDGEFQEIIKDIEQDHWKDGVADETRWAKTKSAVHEWGLSCSWHGVPHMAQSLSWLTILLWSVILVISAVLFVYLITITVRQYFSFQVLIDLNIGMDESSFPSITFCNSNPYKLSAVQAIPELEALLTVYEQSLQ
;
A
#
# COMPACT_ATOMS: atom_id res chain seq x y z
N MET A 1 -18.60 25.93 -74.67
CA MET A 1 -19.04 26.48 -73.36
C MET A 1 -19.81 25.43 -72.53
N ALA A 2 -19.23 24.25 -72.28
CA ALA A 2 -19.92 23.15 -71.59
C ALA A 2 -19.32 22.79 -70.21
N GLU A 3 -18.29 23.52 -69.74
CA GLU A 3 -17.51 23.14 -68.55
C GLU A 3 -17.87 23.93 -67.28
N VAL A 4 -18.69 24.98 -67.39
CA VAL A 4 -19.11 25.80 -66.23
C VAL A 4 -20.38 25.24 -65.56
N ARG A 5 -21.14 24.37 -66.24
CA ARG A 5 -22.39 23.81 -65.70
C ARG A 5 -22.17 22.66 -64.70
N ASN A 6 -21.01 21.97 -64.76
CA ASN A 6 -20.77 20.81 -63.90
C ASN A 6 -20.22 21.18 -62.52
N ARG A 7 -19.49 22.31 -62.38
CA ARG A 7 -19.07 22.80 -61.05
C ARG A 7 -20.22 23.29 -60.18
N LYS A 8 -21.31 23.80 -60.78
CA LYS A 8 -22.48 24.27 -60.03
C LYS A 8 -23.36 23.13 -59.51
N LYS A 9 -23.22 21.91 -60.05
CA LYS A 9 -23.95 20.74 -59.55
C LYS A 9 -23.25 20.08 -58.35
N ASN A 10 -21.92 20.15 -58.26
CA ASN A 10 -21.20 19.67 -57.07
C ASN A 10 -21.28 20.61 -55.86
N SER A 11 -21.69 21.88 -56.02
CA SER A 11 -21.87 22.80 -54.89
C SER A 11 -23.32 22.94 -54.42
N LEU A 12 -24.27 22.21 -55.03
CA LEU A 12 -25.71 22.29 -54.72
C LEU A 12 -26.27 20.94 -54.25
N SER A 13 -25.43 19.91 -54.13
CA SER A 13 -25.79 18.61 -53.56
C SER A 13 -25.32 18.43 -52.12
N ASP A 14 -24.59 19.40 -51.57
CA ASP A 14 -24.02 19.34 -50.21
C ASP A 14 -24.91 20.01 -49.16
N SER A 15 -26.06 20.57 -49.59
CA SER A 15 -26.99 21.29 -48.72
C SER A 15 -28.12 20.40 -48.19
N SER A 16 -28.42 19.28 -48.87
CA SER A 16 -29.59 18.44 -48.57
C SER A 16 -29.32 17.29 -47.60
N ASP A 17 -28.05 16.94 -47.35
CA ASP A 17 -27.66 15.91 -46.36
C ASP A 17 -27.60 16.50 -44.94
N SER A 18 -27.18 17.76 -44.83
CA SER A 18 -27.20 18.56 -43.60
C SER A 18 -28.60 18.68 -43.00
N ASP A 19 -29.62 18.85 -43.85
CA ASP A 19 -31.00 19.02 -43.39
C ASP A 19 -31.58 17.73 -42.81
N GLY A 20 -31.17 16.55 -43.32
CA GLY A 20 -31.57 15.26 -42.78
C GLY A 20 -30.93 14.98 -41.42
N GLU A 21 -29.61 15.16 -41.33
CA GLU A 21 -28.82 14.97 -40.11
C GLU A 21 -29.28 15.96 -39.01
N PHE A 22 -29.51 17.22 -39.36
CA PHE A 22 -30.01 18.23 -38.42
C PHE A 22 -31.43 17.92 -37.91
N GLN A 23 -32.31 17.38 -38.76
CA GLN A 23 -33.65 16.96 -38.36
C GLN A 23 -33.63 15.69 -37.50
N GLU A 24 -32.65 14.81 -37.70
CA GLU A 24 -32.41 13.65 -36.85
C GLU A 24 -31.89 14.09 -35.47
N ILE A 25 -30.92 15.02 -35.44
CA ILE A 25 -30.43 15.65 -34.19
C ILE A 25 -31.55 16.40 -33.46
N ILE A 26 -32.41 17.14 -34.14
CA ILE A 26 -33.57 17.80 -33.51
C ILE A 26 -34.54 16.77 -32.93
N LYS A 27 -34.80 15.68 -33.64
CA LYS A 27 -35.68 14.62 -33.14
C LYS A 27 -35.08 13.93 -31.91
N ASP A 28 -33.78 13.69 -31.89
CA ASP A 28 -33.08 13.13 -30.73
C ASP A 28 -33.12 14.10 -29.55
N ILE A 29 -32.85 15.39 -29.78
CA ILE A 29 -32.96 16.44 -28.76
C ILE A 29 -34.39 16.55 -28.22
N GLU A 30 -35.40 16.54 -29.08
CA GLU A 30 -36.81 16.68 -28.67
C GLU A 30 -37.35 15.40 -28.01
N GLN A 31 -36.86 14.22 -28.40
CA GLN A 31 -37.14 12.95 -27.74
C GLN A 31 -36.48 12.86 -26.36
N ASP A 32 -35.28 13.41 -26.20
CA ASP A 32 -34.62 13.54 -24.91
C ASP A 32 -35.33 14.60 -24.03
N HIS A 33 -35.74 15.73 -24.62
CA HIS A 33 -36.50 16.78 -23.93
C HIS A 33 -37.94 16.35 -23.53
N TRP A 34 -38.53 15.36 -24.22
CA TRP A 34 -39.84 14.77 -23.88
C TRP A 34 -39.73 13.74 -22.74
N LYS A 35 -38.58 13.07 -22.56
CA LYS A 35 -38.33 12.19 -21.41
C LYS A 35 -38.15 12.95 -20.09
N ASP A 36 -37.90 14.26 -20.16
CA ASP A 36 -37.83 15.16 -19.00
C ASP A 36 -39.21 15.51 -18.42
N GLY A 37 -40.29 15.03 -19.05
CA GLY A 37 -41.66 15.18 -18.58
C GLY A 37 -41.90 14.39 -17.30
N VAL A 38 -41.58 15.01 -16.14
CA VAL A 38 -41.97 14.69 -14.75
C VAL A 38 -42.63 13.32 -14.60
N ALA A 39 -41.90 12.25 -14.89
CA ALA A 39 -42.21 10.97 -14.32
C ALA A 39 -41.98 11.17 -12.83
N ASP A 40 -42.95 10.78 -12.01
CA ASP A 40 -42.80 10.78 -10.55
C ASP A 40 -41.72 9.73 -10.24
N GLU A 41 -40.46 10.16 -10.36
CA GLU A 41 -39.28 9.32 -10.28
C GLU A 41 -39.26 8.77 -8.87
N THR A 42 -39.74 7.53 -8.74
CA THR A 42 -39.69 6.76 -7.51
C THR A 42 -38.32 6.95 -6.87
N ARG A 43 -38.27 7.12 -5.54
CA ARG A 43 -37.01 7.32 -4.79
C ARG A 43 -35.89 6.35 -5.22
N TRP A 44 -36.27 5.14 -5.62
CA TRP A 44 -35.40 4.11 -6.16
C TRP A 44 -34.64 4.51 -7.44
N ALA A 45 -35.32 5.11 -8.42
CA ALA A 45 -34.70 5.57 -9.66
C ALA A 45 -33.63 6.64 -9.38
N LYS A 46 -33.96 7.61 -8.52
CA LYS A 46 -33.04 8.66 -8.05
C LYS A 46 -31.85 8.09 -7.29
N THR A 47 -32.07 7.10 -6.41
CA THR A 47 -30.97 6.45 -5.70
C THR A 47 -30.08 5.62 -6.64
N LYS A 48 -30.68 4.97 -7.66
CA LYS A 48 -29.93 4.16 -8.62
C LYS A 48 -29.03 5.01 -9.50
N SER A 49 -29.54 6.13 -10.02
CA SER A 49 -28.74 7.07 -10.82
C SER A 49 -27.63 7.71 -9.97
N ALA A 50 -27.92 8.09 -8.73
CA ALA A 50 -26.91 8.62 -7.81
C ALA A 50 -25.81 7.60 -7.48
N VAL A 51 -26.15 6.33 -7.23
CA VAL A 51 -25.15 5.28 -6.95
C VAL A 51 -24.31 4.97 -8.19
N HIS A 52 -24.92 4.99 -9.38
CA HIS A 52 -24.20 4.79 -10.62
C HIS A 52 -23.18 5.91 -10.88
N GLU A 53 -23.59 7.18 -10.71
CA GLU A 53 -22.71 8.35 -10.86
C GLU A 53 -21.58 8.36 -9.84
N TRP A 54 -21.89 8.00 -8.58
CA TRP A 54 -20.88 7.80 -7.56
C TRP A 54 -19.90 6.68 -7.91
N GLY A 55 -20.40 5.56 -8.45
CA GLY A 55 -19.57 4.43 -8.85
C GLY A 55 -18.57 4.77 -9.95
N LEU A 56 -18.96 5.64 -10.89
CA LEU A 56 -18.08 6.13 -11.96
C LEU A 56 -17.02 7.12 -11.46
N SER A 57 -17.35 7.94 -10.45
CA SER A 57 -16.46 8.96 -9.88
C SER A 57 -15.65 8.49 -8.66
N CYS A 58 -15.86 7.26 -8.21
CA CYS A 58 -15.19 6.69 -7.05
C CYS A 58 -13.67 6.54 -7.29
N SER A 59 -12.86 6.93 -6.31
CA SER A 59 -11.40 6.78 -6.36
C SER A 59 -10.93 5.34 -6.13
N TRP A 60 -11.84 4.42 -5.79
CA TRP A 60 -11.51 3.01 -5.67
C TRP A 60 -11.45 2.37 -7.06
N HIS A 61 -10.24 2.11 -7.55
CA HIS A 61 -9.95 1.55 -8.87
C HIS A 61 -10.84 0.37 -9.32
N GLY A 62 -11.36 -0.47 -8.43
CA GLY A 62 -12.25 -1.58 -8.80
C GLY A 62 -13.72 -1.21 -9.02
N VAL A 63 -14.19 -0.08 -8.47
CA VAL A 63 -15.61 0.32 -8.49
C VAL A 63 -16.04 0.91 -9.85
N PRO A 64 -15.24 1.76 -10.54
CA PRO A 64 -15.58 2.22 -11.89
C PRO A 64 -15.67 1.08 -12.91
N HIS A 65 -14.79 0.07 -12.81
CA HIS A 65 -14.84 -1.11 -13.68
C HIS A 65 -16.13 -1.92 -13.49
N MET A 66 -16.68 -1.95 -12.27
CA MET A 66 -17.98 -2.56 -11.99
C MET A 66 -19.14 -1.71 -12.55
N ALA A 67 -19.09 -0.39 -12.37
CA ALA A 67 -20.13 0.53 -12.84
C ALA A 67 -20.22 0.64 -14.37
N GLN A 68 -19.09 0.55 -15.08
CA GLN A 68 -19.04 0.63 -16.56
C GLN A 68 -19.42 -0.68 -17.26
N SER A 69 -19.52 -1.79 -16.52
CA SER A 69 -19.72 -3.11 -17.13
C SER A 69 -21.19 -3.41 -17.43
N LEU A 70 -21.49 -3.78 -18.68
CA LEU A 70 -22.85 -4.08 -19.13
C LEU A 70 -23.26 -5.55 -18.87
N SER A 71 -22.30 -6.45 -18.66
CA SER A 71 -22.58 -7.89 -18.50
C SER A 71 -22.49 -8.32 -17.03
N TRP A 72 -23.48 -9.10 -16.58
CA TRP A 72 -23.57 -9.54 -15.19
C TRP A 72 -22.37 -10.40 -14.74
N LEU A 73 -21.76 -11.16 -15.66
CA LEU A 73 -20.57 -11.97 -15.36
C LEU A 73 -19.33 -11.12 -15.07
N THR A 74 -19.14 -10.02 -15.81
CA THR A 74 -18.00 -9.14 -15.58
C THR A 74 -18.16 -8.34 -14.29
N ILE A 75 -19.38 -7.94 -13.95
CA ILE A 75 -19.73 -7.36 -12.63
C ILE A 75 -19.32 -8.31 -11.50
N LEU A 76 -19.70 -9.59 -11.61
CA LEU A 76 -19.35 -10.59 -10.59
C LEU A 76 -17.84 -10.80 -10.48
N LEU A 77 -17.13 -10.88 -11.61
CA LEU A 77 -15.68 -11.03 -11.62
C LEU A 77 -15.00 -9.84 -10.91
N TRP A 78 -15.36 -8.60 -11.27
CA TRP A 78 -14.78 -7.41 -10.65
C TRP A 78 -15.14 -7.29 -9.17
N SER A 79 -16.36 -7.66 -8.79
CA SER A 79 -16.78 -7.74 -7.39
C SER A 79 -15.95 -8.74 -6.59
N VAL A 80 -15.71 -9.94 -7.13
CA VAL A 80 -14.87 -10.97 -6.46
C VAL A 80 -13.43 -10.48 -6.30
N ILE A 81 -12.83 -9.89 -7.34
CA ILE A 81 -11.48 -9.33 -7.26
C ILE A 81 -11.41 -8.23 -6.20
N LEU A 82 -12.40 -7.34 -6.17
CA LEU A 82 -12.49 -6.25 -5.20
C LEU A 82 -12.58 -6.80 -3.77
N VAL A 83 -13.40 -7.81 -3.53
CA VAL A 83 -13.53 -8.48 -2.22
C VAL A 83 -12.21 -9.13 -1.81
N ILE A 84 -11.55 -9.88 -2.71
CA ILE A 84 -10.27 -10.52 -2.43
C ILE A 84 -9.21 -9.47 -2.07
N SER A 85 -9.13 -8.39 -2.84
CA SER A 85 -8.17 -7.31 -2.58
C SER A 85 -8.41 -6.63 -1.23
N ALA A 86 -9.68 -6.42 -0.84
CA ALA A 86 -10.04 -5.87 0.46
C ALA A 86 -9.64 -6.80 1.62
N VAL A 87 -9.88 -8.11 1.49
CA VAL A 87 -9.49 -9.10 2.50
C VAL A 87 -7.96 -9.14 2.65
N LEU A 88 -7.22 -9.20 1.54
CA LEU A 88 -5.76 -9.18 1.57
C LEU A 88 -5.23 -7.89 2.20
N PHE A 89 -5.80 -6.74 1.85
CA PHE A 89 -5.41 -5.44 2.41
C PHE A 89 -5.56 -5.41 3.95
N VAL A 90 -6.69 -5.88 4.47
CA VAL A 90 -6.92 -5.96 5.93
C VAL A 90 -5.93 -6.92 6.59
N TYR A 91 -5.66 -8.06 5.96
CA TYR A 91 -4.67 -9.03 6.45
C TYR A 91 -3.25 -8.45 6.52
N LEU A 92 -2.81 -7.80 5.43
CA LEU A 92 -1.51 -7.14 5.32
C LEU A 92 -1.36 -6.03 6.37
N ILE A 93 -2.36 -5.15 6.51
CA ILE A 93 -2.37 -4.10 7.54
C ILE A 93 -2.24 -4.71 8.93
N THR A 94 -2.98 -5.79 9.21
CA THR A 94 -2.94 -6.44 10.53
C THR A 94 -1.52 -6.94 10.85
N ILE A 95 -0.85 -7.58 9.88
CA ILE A 95 0.54 -8.04 10.07
C ILE A 95 1.48 -6.85 10.27
N THR A 96 1.40 -5.82 9.42
CA THR A 96 2.26 -4.64 9.51
C THR A 96 2.09 -3.93 10.85
N VAL A 97 0.86 -3.76 11.33
CA VAL A 97 0.57 -3.14 12.63
C VAL A 97 1.16 -3.99 13.77
N ARG A 98 0.99 -5.32 13.71
CA ARG A 98 1.60 -6.22 14.70
C ARG A 98 3.12 -6.15 14.71
N GLN A 99 3.74 -6.06 13.53
CA GLN A 99 5.19 -5.95 13.40
C GLN A 99 5.69 -4.59 13.91
N TYR A 100 4.95 -3.51 13.67
CA TYR A 100 5.25 -2.18 14.21
C TYR A 100 5.26 -2.20 15.75
N PHE A 101 4.26 -2.80 16.38
CA PHE A 101 4.19 -2.95 17.84
C PHE A 101 5.11 -4.03 18.42
N SER A 102 5.83 -4.78 17.58
CA SER A 102 6.86 -5.73 18.03
C SER A 102 8.14 -5.01 18.47
N PHE A 103 8.27 -3.71 18.17
CA PHE A 103 9.42 -2.86 18.53
C PHE A 103 10.79 -3.51 18.25
N GLN A 104 10.89 -4.19 17.10
CA GLN A 104 12.12 -4.87 16.73
C GLN A 104 13.22 -3.85 16.44
N VAL A 105 14.34 -3.96 17.15
CA VAL A 105 15.52 -3.14 16.94
C VAL A 105 16.44 -3.85 15.96
N LEU A 106 16.74 -3.19 14.83
CA LEU A 106 17.76 -3.63 13.91
C LEU A 106 19.08 -2.97 14.32
N ILE A 107 20.08 -3.78 14.67
CA ILE A 107 21.45 -3.30 14.95
C ILE A 107 22.27 -3.55 13.69
N ASP A 108 22.74 -2.47 13.07
CA ASP A 108 23.68 -2.53 11.95
C ASP A 108 25.10 -2.49 12.53
N LEU A 109 25.84 -3.59 12.36
CA LEU A 109 27.23 -3.70 12.80
C LEU A 109 28.15 -3.27 11.66
N ASN A 110 28.48 -1.99 11.64
CA ASN A 110 29.52 -1.50 10.76
C ASN A 110 30.89 -1.78 11.39
N ILE A 111 31.66 -2.69 10.79
CA ILE A 111 33.08 -2.85 11.11
C ILE A 111 33.84 -1.75 10.36
N GLY A 112 33.84 -0.56 10.97
CA GLY A 112 34.74 0.52 10.61
C GLY A 112 36.13 0.25 11.18
N MET A 113 37.18 0.60 10.44
CA MET A 113 38.51 0.75 11.02
C MET A 113 38.58 2.10 11.74
N ASP A 114 37.85 2.20 12.85
CA ASP A 114 37.94 3.36 13.72
C ASP A 114 39.16 3.22 14.63
N GLU A 115 39.85 4.33 14.90
CA GLU A 115 40.94 4.38 15.88
C GLU A 115 40.37 4.10 17.27
N SER A 116 40.41 2.83 17.68
CA SER A 116 39.88 2.38 18.96
C SER A 116 40.87 2.72 20.08
N SER A 117 40.35 3.22 21.20
CA SER A 117 41.17 3.49 22.39
C SER A 117 41.79 2.19 22.90
N PHE A 118 43.07 2.25 23.27
CA PHE A 118 43.75 1.10 23.86
C PHE A 118 43.01 0.67 25.14
N PRO A 119 42.59 -0.60 25.27
CA PRO A 119 41.79 -1.04 26.41
C PRO A 119 42.61 -1.03 27.70
N SER A 120 41.92 -0.93 28.84
CA SER A 120 42.57 -1.17 30.12
C SER A 120 42.89 -2.66 30.25
N ILE A 121 44.17 -3.00 30.17
CA ILE A 121 44.65 -4.36 30.42
C ILE A 121 44.93 -4.48 31.91
N THR A 122 44.12 -5.27 32.60
CA THR A 122 44.39 -5.65 34.00
C THR A 122 44.96 -7.06 34.03
N PHE A 123 46.20 -7.19 34.50
CA PHE A 123 46.79 -8.50 34.78
C PHE A 123 46.78 -8.73 36.29
N CYS A 124 46.42 -9.94 36.69
CA CYS A 124 46.47 -10.37 38.08
C CYS A 124 47.50 -11.51 38.21
N ASN A 125 48.18 -11.56 39.34
CA ASN A 125 48.95 -12.75 39.70
C ASN A 125 47.96 -13.90 39.97
N SER A 126 48.19 -15.07 39.35
CA SER A 126 47.40 -16.28 39.62
C SER A 126 47.46 -16.70 41.08
N ASN A 127 48.54 -16.35 41.77
CA ASN A 127 48.66 -16.55 43.20
C ASN A 127 48.00 -15.38 43.96
N PRO A 128 46.90 -15.61 44.70
CA PRO A 128 46.20 -14.57 45.45
C PRO A 128 46.93 -14.13 46.71
N TYR A 129 47.92 -14.90 47.19
CA TYR A 129 48.57 -14.65 48.48
C TYR A 129 50.08 -14.57 48.36
N LYS A 130 50.68 -13.52 48.93
CA LYS A 130 52.13 -13.42 49.05
C LYS A 130 52.60 -14.21 50.28
N LEU A 131 53.46 -15.21 50.09
CA LEU A 131 53.98 -16.06 51.18
C LEU A 131 54.57 -15.22 52.33
N SER A 132 55.34 -14.17 52.01
CA SER A 132 55.92 -13.28 53.02
C SER A 132 54.88 -12.48 53.81
N ALA A 133 53.72 -12.18 53.21
CA ALA A 133 52.62 -11.49 53.89
C ALA A 133 51.82 -12.46 54.78
N VAL A 134 51.75 -13.73 54.39
CA VAL A 134 51.16 -14.82 55.18
C VAL A 134 52.00 -15.11 56.42
N GLN A 135 53.31 -15.24 56.26
CA GLN A 135 54.25 -15.49 57.37
C GLN A 135 54.38 -14.31 58.35
N ALA A 136 53.99 -13.09 57.94
CA ALA A 136 53.99 -11.93 58.83
C ALA A 136 52.86 -11.97 59.87
N ILE A 137 51.84 -12.81 59.65
CA ILE A 137 50.68 -12.95 60.53
C ILE A 137 50.78 -14.33 61.20
N PRO A 138 51.01 -14.41 62.52
CA PRO A 138 51.30 -15.68 63.20
C PRO A 138 50.15 -16.70 63.09
N GLU A 139 48.91 -16.21 63.05
CA GLU A 139 47.72 -17.04 62.84
C GLU A 139 47.69 -17.70 61.46
N LEU A 140 48.13 -16.99 60.42
CA LEU A 140 48.09 -17.49 59.04
C LEU A 140 49.31 -18.36 58.72
N GLU A 141 50.45 -18.08 59.35
CA GLU A 141 51.63 -18.94 59.32
C GLU A 141 51.35 -20.32 59.94
N ALA A 142 50.72 -20.36 61.12
CA ALA A 142 50.35 -21.62 61.77
C ALA A 142 49.42 -22.47 60.88
N LEU A 143 48.43 -21.85 60.25
CA LEU A 143 47.56 -22.55 59.29
C LEU A 143 48.32 -23.09 58.06
N LEU A 144 49.27 -22.32 57.54
CA LEU A 144 50.12 -22.76 56.42
C LEU A 144 50.94 -23.99 56.79
N THR A 145 51.53 -24.02 58.00
CA THR A 145 52.35 -25.16 58.46
C THR A 145 51.53 -26.44 58.62
N VAL A 146 50.32 -26.36 59.18
CA VAL A 146 49.42 -27.51 59.32
C VAL A 146 48.96 -28.02 57.95
N TYR A 147 48.68 -27.10 57.02
CA TYR A 147 48.30 -27.46 55.66
C TYR A 147 49.43 -28.17 54.90
N GLU A 148 50.68 -27.67 54.98
CA GLU A 148 51.84 -28.33 54.38
C GLU A 148 52.09 -29.72 54.95
N GLN A 149 51.94 -29.91 56.27
CA GLN A 149 52.04 -31.22 56.91
C GLN A 149 50.96 -32.21 56.45
N SER A 150 49.77 -31.73 56.09
CA SER A 150 48.68 -32.58 55.60
C SER A 150 48.84 -33.03 54.14
N LEU A 151 49.75 -32.39 53.40
CA LEU A 151 50.08 -32.69 52.02
C LEU A 151 51.24 -33.67 51.86
N GLN A 152 51.94 -34.00 52.94
CA GLN A 152 53.03 -35.00 53.03
C GLN A 152 52.51 -36.38 53.46
#